data_AF-A0A510PMI4-F1
#
_entry.id   AF-A0A510PMI4-F1
#
_cell.length_a   1.000
_cell.length_b   1.000
_cell.length_c   1.000
_cell.angle_alpha   90.00
_cell.angle_beta   90.00
_cell.angle_gamma   90.00
#
_symmetry.space_group_name_H-M   'P 1'
#
loop_
_entity.id
_entity.type
_entity.pdbx_description
1 polymer ?
#
loop_
_entity_poly.entity_id
_entity_poly.type
_entity_poly.pdbx_seq_one_letter_code
_entity_poly.pdbx_strand_id
1 'polypeptide(L)'
;VFRRQLDYKTQLYGSELIIADRWFPSSKTCSNCGYKKESLSLTERVFECEQCHVVCGRDLNASLNLASLAVSSTVSACRVDSADTTTVKQEVNVKFAHE
;
A
#
# COMPACT_ATOMS: atom_id res chain seq x y z
N VAL A 1 4.23 -9.35 16.33
CA VAL A 1 5.57 -8.69 16.27
C VAL A 1 5.70 -7.76 15.07
N PHE A 2 5.40 -8.20 13.83
CA PHE A 2 5.55 -7.37 12.62
C PHE A 2 4.65 -6.12 12.57
N ARG A 3 3.35 -6.25 12.92
CA ARG A 3 2.42 -5.10 12.91
C ARG A 3 2.87 -3.94 13.80
N ARG A 4 3.29 -4.25 15.04
CA ARG A 4 3.81 -3.25 15.98
C ARG A 4 5.03 -2.51 15.41
N GLN A 5 5.90 -3.22 14.69
CA GLN A 5 7.06 -2.58 14.05
C GLN A 5 6.66 -1.64 12.93
N LEU A 6 5.70 -2.03 12.08
CA LEU A 6 5.18 -1.16 11.04
C LEU A 6 4.51 0.09 11.65
N ASP A 7 3.75 -0.08 12.72
CA ASP A 7 3.01 1.01 13.37
C ASP A 7 3.93 2.15 13.83
N TYR A 8 4.95 1.85 14.64
CA TYR A 8 5.84 2.92 15.10
C TYR A 8 6.74 3.47 13.98
N LYS A 9 7.16 2.64 13.01
CA LYS A 9 8.03 3.10 11.91
C LYS A 9 7.30 4.02 10.96
N THR A 10 6.05 3.71 10.63
CA THR A 10 5.25 4.55 9.73
C THR A 10 4.99 5.92 10.34
N GLN A 11 4.67 5.99 11.63
CA GLN A 11 4.62 7.26 12.38
C GLN A 11 5.96 8.01 12.34
N LEU A 12 7.09 7.32 12.54
CA LEU A 12 8.42 7.93 12.51
C LEU A 12 8.77 8.55 11.15
N TYR A 13 8.33 7.95 10.05
CA TYR A 13 8.61 8.42 8.68
C TYR A 13 7.49 9.28 8.07
N GLY A 14 6.44 9.61 8.83
CA GLY A 14 5.28 10.36 8.29
C GLY A 14 4.51 9.60 7.21
N SER A 15 4.58 8.26 7.21
CA SER A 15 3.84 7.40 6.29
C SER A 15 2.53 6.93 6.93
N GLU A 16 1.50 6.71 6.12
CA GLU A 16 0.25 6.10 6.58
C GLU A 16 0.32 4.57 6.52
N LEU A 17 -0.30 3.92 7.51
CA LEU A 17 -0.31 2.47 7.63
C LEU A 17 -1.71 1.88 7.52
N ILE A 18 -2.03 1.40 6.33
CA ILE A 18 -3.34 0.81 6.00
C ILE A 18 -3.36 -0.69 6.32
N ILE A 19 -4.41 -1.15 6.98
CA ILE A 19 -4.61 -2.56 7.34
C ILE A 19 -5.61 -3.18 6.37
N ALA A 20 -5.17 -4.20 5.61
CA ALA A 20 -6.09 -5.04 4.86
C ALA A 20 -6.91 -5.93 5.78
N ASP A 21 -8.16 -6.23 5.40
CA ASP A 21 -8.98 -7.20 6.13
C ASP A 21 -8.29 -8.57 6.23
N ARG A 22 -8.56 -9.30 7.31
CA ARG A 22 -7.96 -10.62 7.57
C ARG A 22 -8.22 -11.60 6.43
N TRP A 23 -9.36 -11.50 5.76
CA TRP A 23 -9.81 -12.41 4.71
C TRP A 23 -9.72 -11.78 3.32
N PHE A 24 -9.01 -10.66 3.18
CA PHE A 24 -8.79 -10.03 1.88
C PHE A 24 -8.04 -11.01 0.94
N PRO A 25 -8.64 -11.41 -0.19
CA PRO A 25 -8.11 -12.47 -1.05
C PRO A 25 -6.99 -11.96 -1.98
N SER A 26 -5.94 -11.35 -1.43
CA SER A 26 -4.88 -10.69 -2.20
C SER A 26 -4.14 -11.65 -3.15
N SER A 27 -3.89 -12.90 -2.75
CA SER A 27 -3.18 -13.88 -3.60
C SER A 27 -4.08 -14.55 -4.64
N LYS A 28 -5.40 -14.59 -4.40
CA LYS A 28 -6.39 -15.25 -5.27
C LYS A 28 -7.03 -14.31 -6.28
N THR A 29 -6.99 -13.00 -6.04
CA THR A 29 -7.57 -11.98 -6.93
C THR A 29 -6.56 -11.61 -8.01
N CYS A 30 -6.98 -11.56 -9.26
CA CYS A 30 -6.11 -11.09 -10.34
C CYS A 30 -5.91 -9.58 -10.23
N SER A 31 -4.67 -9.15 -10.07
CA SER A 31 -4.30 -7.72 -10.01
C SER A 31 -4.57 -6.95 -11.31
N ASN A 32 -4.73 -7.64 -12.45
CA ASN A 32 -5.01 -7.01 -13.73
C ASN A 32 -6.50 -6.83 -14.02
N CYS A 33 -7.34 -7.85 -13.71
CA CYS A 33 -8.75 -7.85 -14.10
C CYS A 33 -9.75 -8.03 -12.95
N GLY A 34 -9.29 -8.25 -11.71
CA GLY A 34 -10.14 -8.45 -10.54
C GLY A 34 -10.76 -9.84 -10.40
N TYR A 35 -10.57 -10.77 -11.36
CA TYR A 35 -11.06 -12.15 -11.24
C TYR A 35 -10.50 -12.84 -9.99
N LYS A 36 -11.38 -13.38 -9.16
CA LYS A 36 -11.00 -14.12 -7.95
C LYS A 36 -11.06 -15.63 -8.23
N LYS A 37 -9.93 -16.30 -8.08
CA LYS A 37 -9.86 -17.76 -8.12
C LYS A 37 -10.57 -18.39 -6.92
N GLU A 38 -11.22 -19.53 -7.16
CA GLU A 38 -11.85 -20.34 -6.12
C GLU A 38 -10.78 -20.99 -5.22
N SER A 39 -9.85 -21.71 -5.85
CA SER A 39 -8.75 -22.41 -5.21
C SER A 39 -7.39 -21.91 -5.74
N LEU A 40 -6.41 -21.90 -4.84
CA LEU A 40 -5.00 -21.65 -5.16
C LEU A 40 -4.17 -22.32 -4.06
N SER A 41 -3.31 -23.26 -4.44
CA SER A 41 -2.48 -23.99 -3.49
C SER A 41 -1.33 -23.13 -2.97
N LEU A 42 -0.87 -23.38 -1.74
CA LEU A 42 0.31 -22.73 -1.19
C LEU A 42 1.61 -23.12 -1.95
N THR A 43 1.63 -24.27 -2.60
CA THR A 43 2.75 -24.72 -3.42
C THR A 43 2.82 -24.02 -4.78
N GLU A 44 1.71 -23.46 -5.25
CA GLU A 44 1.64 -22.72 -6.51
C GLU A 44 2.28 -21.34 -6.31
N ARG A 45 3.49 -21.16 -6.87
CA ARG A 45 4.23 -19.88 -6.81
C ARG A 45 3.95 -18.96 -7.98
N VAL A 46 3.36 -19.49 -9.05
CA VAL A 46 2.94 -18.73 -10.24
C VAL A 46 1.43 -18.56 -10.18
N PHE A 47 0.98 -17.34 -10.41
CA PHE A 47 -0.42 -16.99 -10.61
C PHE A 47 -0.69 -16.86 -12.11
N GLU A 48 -1.60 -17.66 -12.63
CA GLU A 48 -2.12 -17.57 -13.99
C GLU A 48 -3.61 -17.26 -13.94
N CYS A 49 -4.04 -16.16 -14.57
CA CYS A 49 -5.46 -15.78 -14.56
C CYS A 49 -6.26 -16.54 -15.62
N GLU A 50 -7.40 -17.12 -15.24
CA GLU A 50 -8.32 -17.82 -16.15
C GLU A 50 -9.14 -16.87 -17.05
N GLN A 51 -9.21 -15.57 -16.71
CA GLN A 51 -10.01 -14.58 -17.44
C GLN A 51 -9.19 -13.71 -18.39
N CYS A 52 -8.05 -13.19 -17.93
CA CYS A 52 -7.22 -12.29 -18.73
C CYS A 52 -5.84 -12.87 -19.07
N HIS A 53 -5.58 -14.12 -18.70
CA HIS A 53 -4.36 -14.87 -19.03
C HIS A 53 -3.05 -14.22 -18.60
N VAL A 54 -3.08 -13.26 -17.66
CA VAL A 54 -1.85 -12.74 -17.06
C VAL A 54 -1.15 -13.84 -16.26
N VAL A 55 0.15 -13.97 -16.46
CA VAL A 55 1.02 -14.91 -15.74
C VAL A 55 2.06 -14.11 -14.98
N CYS A 56 2.09 -14.24 -13.65
CA CYS A 56 3.07 -13.55 -12.81
C CYS A 56 3.34 -14.33 -11.51
N GLY A 57 4.31 -13.90 -10.72
CA GLY A 57 4.55 -14.50 -9.40
C GLY A 57 3.35 -14.25 -8.47
N ARG A 58 2.92 -15.26 -7.70
CA ARG A 58 1.80 -15.15 -6.76
C ARG A 58 1.99 -14.02 -5.75
N ASP A 59 3.22 -13.86 -5.24
CA ASP A 59 3.52 -12.83 -4.24
C ASP A 59 3.54 -11.43 -4.87
N LEU A 60 3.94 -11.32 -6.14
CA LEU A 60 3.84 -10.08 -6.93
C LEU A 60 2.37 -9.73 -7.19
N ASN A 61 1.54 -10.70 -7.58
CA ASN A 61 0.11 -10.50 -7.73
C ASN A 61 -0.52 -10.01 -6.40
N ALA A 62 -0.16 -10.64 -5.28
CA ALA A 62 -0.65 -10.26 -3.97
C ALA A 62 -0.20 -8.85 -3.53
N SER A 63 1.05 -8.47 -3.80
CA SER A 63 1.55 -7.13 -3.46
C SER A 63 0.86 -6.03 -4.27
N LEU A 64 0.59 -6.28 -5.56
CA LEU A 64 -0.17 -5.35 -6.41
C LEU A 64 -1.60 -5.15 -5.90
N ASN A 65 -2.28 -6.23 -5.47
CA ASN A 65 -3.61 -6.11 -4.88
C ASN A 65 -3.60 -5.35 -3.55
N LEU A 66 -2.60 -5.55 -2.69
CA LEU A 66 -2.46 -4.78 -1.45
C LEU A 66 -2.16 -3.30 -1.73
N ALA A 67 -1.36 -3.00 -2.76
CA ALA A 67 -1.10 -1.63 -3.19
C ALA A 67 -2.37 -0.95 -3.73
N SER A 68 -3.15 -1.66 -4.55
CA SER A 68 -4.44 -1.15 -5.07
C SER A 68 -5.44 -0.88 -3.95
N LEU A 69 -5.48 -1.76 -2.92
CA LEU A 69 -6.31 -1.55 -1.74
C LEU A 69 -5.90 -0.28 -0.99
N ALA A 70 -4.60 -0.10 -0.75
CA ALA A 70 -4.06 1.08 -0.08
C ALA A 70 -4.43 2.38 -0.82
N VAL A 71 -4.24 2.43 -2.14
CA VAL A 71 -4.63 3.59 -2.96
C VAL A 71 -6.13 3.86 -2.83
N SER A 72 -6.96 2.83 -2.96
CA SER A 72 -8.42 2.98 -2.89
C SER A 72 -8.90 3.47 -1.52
N SER A 73 -8.18 3.15 -0.43
CA SER A 73 -8.49 3.63 0.91
C SER A 73 -8.11 5.10 1.15
N THR A 74 -7.16 5.65 0.39
CA THR A 74 -6.68 7.03 0.56
C THR A 74 -7.24 8.01 -0.46
N VAL A 75 -7.85 7.53 -1.55
CA VAL A 75 -8.53 8.40 -2.52
C VAL A 75 -9.81 8.98 -1.88
N SER A 76 -9.72 10.20 -1.37
CA SER A 76 -10.89 11.03 -1.09
C SER A 76 -11.50 11.45 -2.42
N ALA A 77 -12.62 10.84 -2.80
CA ALA A 77 -13.40 11.22 -3.96
C ALA A 77 -14.04 12.60 -3.71
N CYS A 78 -13.33 13.67 -4.09
CA CYS A 78 -13.75 15.07 -4.07
C CYS A 78 -14.19 15.64 -2.70
N ARG A 79 -13.26 16.24 -1.92
CA ARG A 79 -13.50 17.55 -1.27
C ARG A 79 -12.23 18.24 -0.74
N VAL A 80 -11.96 19.42 -1.31
CA VAL A 80 -11.38 20.68 -0.77
C VAL A 80 -10.07 20.61 0.01
N ASP A 81 -9.10 21.42 -0.45
CA ASP A 81 -7.93 21.85 0.30
C ASP A 81 -8.35 22.38 1.69
N SER A 82 -8.10 21.60 2.74
CA SER A 82 -7.95 22.15 4.08
C SER A 82 -6.49 22.03 4.43
N ALA A 83 -5.77 23.14 4.24
CA ALA A 83 -4.51 23.37 4.91
C ALA A 83 -4.71 23.18 6.42
N ASP A 84 -4.16 22.12 6.98
CA ASP A 84 -3.80 22.12 8.41
C ASP A 84 -2.33 22.47 8.52
N THR A 85 -2.09 23.79 8.48
CA THR A 85 -0.84 24.41 8.89
C THR A 85 -0.83 24.45 10.42
N THR A 86 -0.49 23.33 11.05
CA THR A 86 -0.12 23.32 12.46
C THR A 86 0.92 22.21 12.64
N THR A 87 2.21 22.44 12.36
CA THR A 87 3.16 22.96 13.34
C THR A 87 4.47 23.32 12.62
N VAL A 88 4.59 24.54 12.12
CA VAL A 88 5.90 25.07 11.73
C VAL A 88 6.55 25.65 13.00
N LYS A 89 7.38 24.86 13.68
CA LYS A 89 8.45 25.44 14.53
C LYS A 89 9.69 25.54 13.67
N GLN A 90 9.75 26.67 12.98
CA GLN A 90 10.89 27.20 12.28
C GLN A 90 11.96 27.58 13.31
N GLU A 91 13.11 26.93 13.29
CA GLU A 91 14.41 27.60 13.48
C GLU A 91 15.44 26.86 12.62
N VAL A 92 15.60 27.29 11.35
CA VAL A 92 16.75 26.94 10.54
C VAL A 92 17.83 27.97 10.85
N ASN A 93 18.79 27.61 11.69
CA ASN A 93 20.01 28.38 11.85
C ASN A 93 21.10 27.73 10.99
N VAL A 94 21.21 28.14 9.73
CA VAL A 94 22.39 27.86 8.91
C VAL A 94 23.04 29.20 8.60
N LYS A 95 24.14 29.46 9.32
CA LYS A 95 25.04 30.57 9.03
C LYS A 95 25.71 30.28 7.68
N PHE A 96 25.40 31.10 6.68
CA PHE A 96 26.19 31.16 5.45
C PHE A 96 27.39 32.07 5.71
N ALA A 97 28.59 31.51 5.71
CA ALA A 97 29.81 32.28 5.59
C ALA A 97 30.08 32.51 4.10
N HIS A 98 30.18 33.78 3.73
CA HIS A 98 30.70 34.23 2.44
C HIS A 98 32.23 34.18 2.48
N GLU A 99 32.83 33.65 1.40
CA GLU A 99 33.98 34.23 0.68
C GLU A 99 34.10 33.56 -0.69
#